data_AF-A0AAD8QPW7-F1
#
_entry.id   AF-A0AAD8QPW7-F1
#
_cell.length_a   1.000
_cell.length_b   1.000
_cell.length_c   1.000
_cell.angle_alpha   90.00
_cell.angle_beta   90.00
_cell.angle_gamma   90.00
#
_symmetry.space_group_name_H-M   'P 1'
#
loop_
_entity.id
_entity.type
_entity.pdbx_description
1 polymer ?
#
loop_
_entity_poly.entity_id
_entity_poly.type
_entity_poly.pdbx_seq_one_letter_code
_entity_poly.pdbx_strand_id
1 'polypeptide(L)'
;MVEQRMARPRETIGGRGGETVAAVERAVRSLGMGVDMAGDLRLRHCKAAGGCLVARSGRKATVTVPGVGVVLDVPADVKCGKGGRTRHKSDVLEFNKMTELFNHRSSVPGKIPSGLFNASFGLDGGSWAQDASSTKCLALDGYFISLVDLRLDCQPLAIADHVVADVPDSWDPSAIASFIEKYGTHVVVGVSMGGQDVVYVKQEKSSLLPESEIKEHLEKLGDQLFTGTCTLRPSHFKSRDHKIKVPDAFNVFDAQQSQQRLEGMTTQVACKEGVTVIHSKRGGDVAARSHAEWLLTLPAKPDAINFRLVPLTSLLRGVVGLGFLSHAINVYLRYKPPVADLRYFLEFQHHRSWAPVLSELPLGFCSNRLGASQALNFSLVGSKLHVSSNQVIVPNLPVTGMRLHLEGKKNNRLGLHLQHLASTPTFINARPDQTPRWRGSEAISDERYYEPVQRRMFAHVCTVPVKYDPRWCSGHRRTAYIVSGAQLHVKPHDSTNVLHLSLLYTELVGYTVVQSKWEHSTASLPGKGTSFLSKSFATSSAAAEKDRQEAARFGIDSGVFARGPPVPVGDQKLLKFVDTSQITMGPQDAPGYWLATGAKLVVDKGKISLHVKFSLLAPVS
;
A
#
# COMPACT_ATOMS: atom_id res chain seq x y z
N MET A 1 -0.77 -25.42 77.08
CA MET A 1 -2.08 -25.48 76.41
C MET A 1 -2.54 -24.05 76.11
N VAL A 2 -2.09 -23.48 75.00
CA VAL A 2 -2.59 -22.21 74.44
C VAL A 2 -2.48 -22.33 72.93
N GLU A 3 -3.63 -22.45 72.26
CA GLU A 3 -3.79 -22.56 70.82
C GLU A 3 -3.64 -21.18 70.16
N GLN A 4 -2.66 -21.00 69.28
CA GLN A 4 -2.59 -19.86 68.36
C GLN A 4 -3.45 -20.16 67.12
N ARG A 5 -4.63 -19.54 67.03
CA ARG A 5 -5.37 -19.42 65.76
C ARG A 5 -4.76 -18.30 64.92
N MET A 6 -4.00 -18.66 63.89
CA MET A 6 -3.66 -17.75 62.81
C MET A 6 -4.93 -17.40 62.02
N ALA A 7 -5.29 -16.11 62.02
CA ALA A 7 -6.31 -15.58 61.14
C ALA A 7 -5.78 -15.55 59.70
N ARG A 8 -6.43 -16.31 58.80
CA ARG A 8 -6.21 -16.21 57.36
C ARG A 8 -6.66 -14.82 56.87
N PRO A 9 -5.95 -14.17 55.93
CA PRO A 9 -6.43 -12.94 55.33
C PRO A 9 -7.73 -13.23 54.58
N ARG A 10 -8.76 -12.40 54.80
CA ARG A 10 -9.96 -12.39 53.96
C ARG A 10 -9.51 -12.11 52.52
N GLU A 11 -9.72 -13.07 51.63
CA GLU A 11 -9.75 -12.82 50.19
C GLU A 11 -10.80 -11.74 49.94
N THR A 12 -10.34 -10.53 49.63
CA THR A 12 -11.16 -9.49 49.04
C THR A 12 -11.65 -10.00 47.68
N ILE A 13 -12.94 -10.28 47.60
CA ILE A 13 -13.68 -10.47 46.35
C ILE A 13 -13.44 -9.23 45.48
N GLY A 14 -12.50 -9.33 44.53
CA GLY A 14 -12.21 -8.31 43.53
C GLY A 14 -13.40 -8.17 42.58
N GLY A 15 -14.35 -7.31 42.96
CA GLY A 15 -15.62 -7.17 42.26
C GLY A 15 -15.48 -6.45 40.91
N ARG A 16 -16.21 -6.99 39.91
CA ARG A 16 -16.55 -6.51 38.54
C ARG A 16 -16.34 -5.04 38.13
N GLY A 17 -16.19 -4.08 39.02
CA GLY A 17 -15.93 -2.67 38.70
C GLY A 17 -14.46 -2.32 38.44
N GLY A 18 -13.50 -3.10 38.94
CA GLY A 18 -12.07 -2.77 38.83
C GLY A 18 -11.52 -2.76 37.39
N GLU A 19 -11.94 -3.73 36.56
CA GLU A 19 -11.50 -3.81 35.15
C GLU A 19 -12.05 -2.65 34.31
N THR A 20 -13.32 -2.29 34.51
CA THR A 20 -13.98 -1.17 33.82
C THR A 20 -13.33 0.17 34.17
N VAL A 21 -13.07 0.41 35.47
CA VAL A 21 -12.38 1.63 35.92
C VAL A 21 -10.98 1.71 35.32
N ALA A 22 -10.20 0.62 35.35
CA ALA A 22 -8.87 0.59 34.74
C ALA A 22 -8.89 0.83 33.22
N ALA A 23 -9.91 0.34 32.51
CA ALA A 23 -10.09 0.59 31.09
C ALA A 23 -10.35 2.08 30.80
N VAL A 24 -11.20 2.73 31.61
CA VAL A 24 -11.48 4.16 31.51
C VAL A 24 -10.24 5.00 31.87
N GLU A 25 -9.48 4.64 32.91
CA GLU A 25 -8.23 5.31 33.26
C GLU A 25 -7.19 5.24 32.13
N ARG A 26 -7.09 4.11 31.42
CA ARG A 26 -6.26 4.01 30.21
C ARG A 26 -6.74 4.95 29.12
N ALA A 27 -8.05 5.05 28.90
CA ALA A 27 -8.62 5.96 27.92
C ALA A 27 -8.38 7.44 28.29
N VAL A 28 -8.54 7.81 29.55
CA VAL A 28 -8.23 9.17 30.06
C VAL A 28 -6.76 9.52 29.82
N ARG A 29 -5.84 8.58 30.09
CA ARG A 29 -4.40 8.77 29.82
C ARG A 29 -4.09 8.92 28.33
N SER A 30 -4.85 8.26 27.45
CA SER A 30 -4.66 8.34 26.00
C SER A 30 -5.03 9.71 25.41
N LEU A 31 -5.85 10.50 26.10
CA LEU A 31 -6.22 11.84 25.65
C LEU A 31 -5.01 12.76 25.65
N GLY A 32 -4.76 13.37 24.49
CA GLY A 32 -3.62 14.23 24.22
C GLY A 32 -2.39 13.47 23.75
N MET A 33 -2.42 12.13 23.67
CA MET A 33 -1.32 11.34 23.13
C MET A 33 -1.37 11.27 21.61
N GLY A 34 -0.21 10.99 21.03
CA GLY A 34 -0.06 10.68 19.62
C GLY A 34 -0.68 9.33 19.23
N VAL A 35 -1.14 9.23 17.99
CA VAL A 35 -1.56 7.96 17.37
C VAL A 35 -1.21 7.98 15.88
N ASP A 36 -1.02 6.79 15.33
CA ASP A 36 -0.78 6.61 13.92
C ASP A 36 -2.05 6.21 13.17
N MET A 37 -2.53 7.11 12.30
CA MET A 37 -3.71 6.89 11.48
C MET A 37 -3.52 5.82 10.39
N ALA A 38 -2.27 5.43 10.08
CA ALA A 38 -2.01 4.31 9.19
C ALA A 38 -2.33 2.95 9.84
N GLY A 39 -2.32 2.87 11.18
CA GLY A 39 -2.60 1.66 11.96
C GLY A 39 -4.04 1.54 12.45
N ASP A 40 -4.42 0.36 12.96
CA ASP A 40 -5.71 0.15 13.63
C ASP A 40 -5.80 1.04 14.89
N LEU A 41 -6.90 1.76 15.07
CA LEU A 41 -7.06 2.69 16.19
C LEU A 41 -7.45 1.92 17.45
N ARG A 42 -6.51 1.79 18.38
CA ARG A 42 -6.66 1.13 19.69
C ARG A 42 -5.85 1.85 20.76
N LEU A 43 -6.29 1.77 22.02
CA LEU A 43 -5.61 2.41 23.15
C LEU A 43 -4.15 1.96 23.29
N ARG A 44 -3.88 0.68 23.03
CA ARG A 44 -2.52 0.11 23.06
C ARG A 44 -1.59 0.65 21.96
N HIS A 45 -2.12 1.26 20.92
CA HIS A 45 -1.34 1.86 19.82
C HIS A 45 -1.13 3.37 20.02
N CYS A 46 -1.63 3.96 21.11
CA CYS A 46 -1.31 5.34 21.48
C CYS A 46 0.18 5.44 21.85
N LYS A 47 0.83 6.50 21.38
CA LYS A 47 2.28 6.70 21.44
C LYS A 47 2.76 7.11 22.83
N ALA A 48 2.98 6.14 23.70
CA ALA A 48 3.44 6.35 25.08
C ALA A 48 4.77 7.11 25.17
N ALA A 49 5.71 6.84 24.25
CA ALA A 49 7.04 7.47 24.23
C ALA A 49 6.99 8.99 24.01
N GLY A 50 5.98 9.50 23.28
CA GLY A 50 5.79 10.94 23.07
C GLY A 50 5.14 11.66 24.25
N GLY A 51 4.60 10.93 25.23
CA GLY A 51 3.84 11.51 26.33
C GLY A 51 2.56 12.23 25.88
N CYS A 52 2.16 13.24 26.66
CA CYS A 52 1.05 14.11 26.28
C CYS A 52 1.57 15.22 25.36
N LEU A 53 0.98 15.34 24.17
CA LEU A 53 1.42 16.26 23.12
C LEU A 53 0.79 17.64 23.24
N VAL A 54 -0.20 17.80 24.12
CA VAL A 54 -0.96 19.03 24.29
C VAL A 54 -0.73 19.59 25.68
N ALA A 55 -0.71 20.92 25.79
CA ALA A 55 -0.57 21.60 27.06
C ALA A 55 -1.80 21.32 27.94
N ARG A 56 -1.55 20.93 29.21
CA ARG A 56 -2.60 20.63 30.20
C ARG A 56 -2.47 21.56 31.39
N SER A 57 -3.58 21.79 32.09
CA SER A 57 -3.63 22.66 33.28
C SER A 57 -2.95 22.05 34.53
N GLY A 58 -2.61 20.75 34.50
CA GLY A 58 -2.00 20.02 35.62
C GLY A 58 -2.94 19.70 36.78
N ARG A 59 -4.15 20.29 36.83
CA ARG A 59 -5.14 20.04 37.88
C ARG A 59 -5.82 18.70 37.65
N LYS A 60 -6.00 17.93 38.71
CA LYS A 60 -6.69 16.64 38.70
C LYS A 60 -7.89 16.69 39.63
N ALA A 61 -8.91 15.93 39.28
CA ALA A 61 -10.12 15.78 40.07
C ALA A 61 -10.59 14.34 40.06
N THR A 62 -11.35 13.97 41.09
CA THR A 62 -12.10 12.72 41.08
C THR A 62 -13.41 12.95 40.33
N VAL A 63 -13.68 12.10 39.33
CA VAL A 63 -14.88 12.22 38.48
C VAL A 63 -15.70 10.96 38.58
N THR A 64 -17.00 11.11 38.87
CA THR A 64 -17.95 10.02 38.79
C THR A 64 -18.38 9.85 37.34
N VAL A 65 -18.03 8.72 36.74
CA VAL A 65 -18.40 8.35 35.38
C VAL A 65 -19.70 7.55 35.41
N PRO A 66 -20.79 8.03 34.75
CA PRO A 66 -22.05 7.31 34.71
C PRO A 66 -21.90 5.88 34.17
N GLY A 67 -22.39 4.89 34.92
CA GLY A 67 -22.34 3.47 34.52
C GLY A 67 -20.99 2.77 34.71
N VAL A 68 -19.96 3.49 35.17
CA VAL A 68 -18.62 2.93 35.43
C VAL A 68 -18.28 3.01 36.93
N GLY A 69 -18.50 4.16 37.55
CA GLY A 69 -18.13 4.42 38.93
C GLY A 69 -17.18 5.61 39.07
N VAL A 70 -16.46 5.67 40.18
CA VAL A 70 -15.55 6.77 40.50
C VAL A 70 -14.19 6.52 39.86
N VAL A 71 -13.71 7.47 39.06
CA VAL A 71 -12.37 7.47 38.48
C VAL A 71 -11.54 8.55 39.15
N LEU A 72 -10.39 8.17 39.71
CA LEU A 72 -9.50 9.07 40.41
C LEU A 72 -8.56 9.78 39.42
N ASP A 73 -7.99 10.89 39.85
CA ASP A 73 -6.90 11.59 39.15
C ASP A 73 -7.19 11.99 37.68
N VAL A 74 -8.47 12.21 37.34
CA VAL A 74 -8.87 12.66 36.01
C VAL A 74 -8.46 14.12 35.82
N PRO A 75 -7.70 14.45 34.76
CA PRO A 75 -7.32 15.84 34.51
C PRO A 75 -8.55 16.73 34.28
N ALA A 76 -8.52 17.95 34.82
CA ALA A 76 -9.67 18.87 34.80
C ALA A 76 -10.13 19.26 33.38
N ASP A 77 -9.25 19.11 32.39
CA ASP A 77 -9.49 19.33 30.97
C ASP A 77 -10.18 18.14 30.27
N VAL A 78 -10.53 17.08 30.99
CA VAL A 78 -11.29 15.94 30.45
C VAL A 78 -12.76 16.05 30.81
N LYS A 79 -13.61 16.14 29.78
CA LYS A 79 -15.06 16.04 29.93
C LYS A 79 -15.53 14.61 29.69
N CYS A 80 -16.41 14.15 30.58
CA CYS A 80 -17.11 12.88 30.46
C CYS A 80 -18.55 13.13 29.99
N GLY A 81 -18.86 12.69 28.78
CA GLY A 81 -20.19 12.67 28.20
C GLY A 81 -20.86 11.31 28.38
N LYS A 82 -22.20 11.33 28.43
CA LYS A 82 -23.00 10.10 28.37
C LYS A 82 -22.81 9.45 27.01
N GLY A 83 -22.56 8.14 27.00
CA GLY A 83 -22.51 7.35 25.78
C GLY A 83 -23.90 7.14 25.15
N GLY A 84 -23.93 6.42 24.04
CA GLY A 84 -25.14 6.10 23.29
C GLY A 84 -25.06 4.73 22.66
N ARG A 85 -26.24 4.16 22.35
CA ARG A 85 -26.38 2.87 21.66
C ARG A 85 -27.04 3.12 20.31
N THR A 86 -26.34 2.78 19.24
CA THR A 86 -26.83 2.98 17.87
C THR A 86 -26.57 1.74 17.04
N ARG A 87 -27.62 1.20 16.40
CA ARG A 87 -27.44 0.28 15.26
C ARG A 87 -27.21 1.13 14.02
N HIS A 88 -26.15 0.86 13.30
CA HIS A 88 -25.85 1.56 12.06
C HIS A 88 -25.82 0.57 10.91
N LYS A 89 -26.69 0.83 9.92
CA LYS A 89 -26.73 0.14 8.64
C LYS A 89 -26.21 1.12 7.59
N SER A 90 -25.14 0.78 6.89
CA SER A 90 -24.68 1.59 5.77
C SER A 90 -25.42 1.20 4.49
N ASP A 91 -25.45 2.10 3.52
CA ASP A 91 -25.67 1.70 2.14
C ASP A 91 -24.49 0.86 1.60
N VAL A 92 -24.67 0.30 0.41
CA VAL A 92 -23.60 -0.32 -0.36
C VAL A 92 -22.81 0.79 -1.04
N LEU A 93 -21.57 1.00 -0.61
CA LEU A 93 -20.75 2.14 -1.02
C LEU A 93 -19.52 1.70 -1.78
N GLU A 94 -19.08 2.52 -2.73
CA GLU A 94 -17.75 2.41 -3.33
C GLU A 94 -16.65 2.62 -2.28
N PHE A 95 -15.46 2.08 -2.56
CA PHE A 95 -14.29 2.11 -1.68
C PHE A 95 -13.99 3.49 -1.07
N ASN A 96 -13.97 4.54 -1.90
CA ASN A 96 -13.65 5.91 -1.46
C ASN A 96 -14.73 6.50 -0.54
N LYS A 97 -16.01 6.24 -0.82
CA LYS A 97 -17.12 6.72 0.02
C LYS A 97 -17.14 6.04 1.38
N MET A 98 -16.89 4.73 1.41
CA MET A 98 -16.76 4.00 2.67
C MET A 98 -15.54 4.47 3.47
N THR A 99 -14.43 4.76 2.80
CA THR A 99 -13.25 5.36 3.43
C THR A 99 -13.56 6.72 4.08
N GLU A 100 -14.22 7.61 3.35
CA GLU A 100 -14.67 8.92 3.87
C GLU A 100 -15.56 8.73 5.11
N LEU A 101 -16.49 7.77 5.11
CA LEU A 101 -17.35 7.45 6.25
C LEU A 101 -16.55 7.08 7.51
N PHE A 102 -15.51 6.24 7.38
CA PHE A 102 -14.65 5.87 8.51
C PHE A 102 -13.79 7.05 9.01
N ASN A 103 -13.23 7.84 8.09
CA ASN A 103 -12.42 9.00 8.44
C ASN A 103 -13.27 10.06 9.15
N HIS A 104 -14.48 10.32 8.66
CA HIS A 104 -15.43 11.25 9.28
C HIS A 104 -15.83 10.84 10.70
N ARG A 105 -16.04 9.54 10.96
CA ARG A 105 -16.27 9.04 12.33
C ARG A 105 -15.12 9.37 13.28
N SER A 106 -13.90 9.45 12.74
CA SER A 106 -12.68 9.82 13.47
C SER A 106 -12.39 11.33 13.50
N SER A 107 -13.30 12.16 12.96
CA SER A 107 -13.11 13.61 12.77
C SER A 107 -11.96 14.00 11.82
N VAL A 108 -11.59 13.10 10.91
CA VAL A 108 -10.54 13.32 9.91
C VAL A 108 -11.17 13.47 8.52
N PRO A 109 -10.85 14.51 7.74
CA PRO A 109 -11.34 14.65 6.38
C PRO A 109 -10.53 13.81 5.39
N GLY A 110 -11.10 13.57 4.20
CA GLY A 110 -10.38 13.02 3.05
C GLY A 110 -10.63 11.54 2.78
N LYS A 111 -10.01 11.07 1.68
CA LYS A 111 -10.31 9.77 1.04
C LYS A 111 -9.22 8.72 1.20
N ILE A 112 -8.17 9.03 1.94
CA ILE A 112 -7.08 8.08 2.19
C ILE A 112 -7.56 7.09 3.25
N PRO A 113 -7.51 5.77 3.00
CA PRO A 113 -8.05 4.77 3.92
C PRO A 113 -7.26 4.73 5.22
N SER A 114 -7.94 4.93 6.34
CA SER A 114 -7.34 4.76 7.67
C SER A 114 -6.98 3.31 7.96
N GLY A 115 -6.08 3.08 8.92
CA GLY A 115 -5.76 1.73 9.37
C GLY A 115 -6.96 1.03 10.03
N LEU A 116 -7.83 1.79 10.71
CA LEU A 116 -9.11 1.27 11.22
C LEU A 116 -10.01 0.74 10.10
N PHE A 117 -10.12 1.47 8.99
CA PHE A 117 -10.86 1.02 7.81
C PHE A 117 -10.24 -0.27 7.22
N ASN A 118 -8.91 -0.31 7.05
CA ASN A 118 -8.24 -1.50 6.51
C ASN A 118 -8.45 -2.73 7.41
N ALA A 119 -8.30 -2.56 8.72
CA ALA A 119 -8.53 -3.62 9.71
C ALA A 119 -9.99 -4.12 9.70
N SER A 120 -10.96 -3.23 9.50
CA SER A 120 -12.38 -3.58 9.48
C SER A 120 -12.78 -4.43 8.27
N PHE A 121 -12.15 -4.21 7.11
CA PHE A 121 -12.44 -4.94 5.87
C PHE A 121 -11.39 -6.01 5.50
N GLY A 122 -10.43 -6.28 6.39
CA GLY A 122 -9.34 -7.23 6.16
C GLY A 122 -8.54 -6.88 4.90
N LEU A 123 -8.09 -5.62 4.80
CA LEU A 123 -7.25 -5.11 3.72
C LEU A 123 -5.81 -4.99 4.21
N ASP A 124 -4.85 -5.22 3.31
CA ASP A 124 -3.41 -5.23 3.61
C ASP A 124 -2.88 -3.81 3.93
N GLY A 125 -3.48 -2.77 3.34
CA GLY A 125 -3.20 -1.36 3.66
C GLY A 125 -1.91 -0.82 3.03
N GLY A 126 -0.90 -1.66 2.76
CA GLY A 126 0.38 -1.29 2.12
C GLY A 126 0.28 -1.00 0.62
N SER A 127 -0.80 -1.44 -0.05
CA SER A 127 -1.11 -1.04 -1.43
C SER A 127 -2.61 -0.80 -1.60
N TRP A 128 -3.14 0.20 -0.87
CA TRP A 128 -4.58 0.47 -0.88
C TRP A 128 -5.13 0.85 -2.27
N ALA A 129 -4.30 1.32 -3.19
CA ALA A 129 -4.71 1.58 -4.57
C ALA A 129 -5.08 0.26 -5.29
N GLN A 130 -4.36 -0.83 -5.01
CA GLN A 130 -4.70 -2.15 -5.53
C GLN A 130 -5.99 -2.66 -4.89
N ASP A 131 -6.15 -2.51 -3.56
CA ASP A 131 -7.37 -2.85 -2.84
C ASP A 131 -8.59 -2.10 -3.39
N ALA A 132 -8.46 -0.79 -3.63
CA ALA A 132 -9.50 0.03 -4.24
C ALA A 132 -9.79 -0.40 -5.68
N SER A 133 -8.77 -0.84 -6.42
CA SER A 133 -8.94 -1.30 -7.81
C SER A 133 -9.63 -2.65 -7.91
N SER A 134 -9.48 -3.54 -6.93
CA SER A 134 -10.09 -4.87 -6.90
C SER A 134 -11.45 -4.89 -6.22
N THR A 135 -11.75 -3.92 -5.35
CA THR A 135 -13.03 -3.80 -4.65
C THR A 135 -14.11 -3.16 -5.53
N LYS A 136 -15.29 -3.79 -5.59
CA LYS A 136 -16.50 -3.26 -6.23
C LYS A 136 -17.25 -2.34 -5.26
N CYS A 137 -17.66 -2.88 -4.12
CA CYS A 137 -18.37 -2.14 -3.09
C CYS A 137 -18.15 -2.75 -1.70
N LEU A 138 -18.49 -1.96 -0.68
CA LEU A 138 -18.35 -2.26 0.73
C LEU A 138 -19.65 -1.88 1.46
N ALA A 139 -20.02 -2.64 2.47
CA ALA A 139 -21.17 -2.36 3.32
C ALA A 139 -20.95 -2.84 4.76
N LEU A 140 -21.71 -2.30 5.72
CA LEU A 140 -21.69 -2.76 7.10
C LEU A 140 -23.06 -2.64 7.79
N ASP A 141 -23.34 -3.56 8.71
CA ASP A 141 -24.45 -3.49 9.68
C ASP A 141 -23.90 -3.90 11.04
N GLY A 142 -24.13 -3.08 12.06
CA GLY A 142 -23.68 -3.40 13.41
C GLY A 142 -24.15 -2.45 14.48
N TYR A 143 -24.01 -2.90 15.73
CA TYR A 143 -24.24 -2.09 16.91
C TYR A 143 -22.94 -1.43 17.36
N PHE A 144 -23.03 -0.13 17.65
CA PHE A 144 -21.98 0.66 18.27
C PHE A 144 -22.54 1.20 19.59
N ILE A 145 -21.98 0.72 20.71
CA ILE A 145 -22.49 0.98 22.05
C ILE A 145 -21.39 1.69 22.85
N SER A 146 -21.48 3.00 22.96
CA SER A 146 -20.65 3.79 23.87
C SER A 146 -21.32 3.81 25.25
N LEU A 147 -20.57 3.46 26.29
CA LEU A 147 -20.95 3.62 27.69
C LEU A 147 -20.56 5.02 28.20
N VAL A 148 -19.36 5.46 27.84
CA VAL A 148 -18.82 6.79 28.19
C VAL A 148 -18.06 7.39 27.02
N ASP A 149 -18.30 8.67 26.76
CA ASP A 149 -17.53 9.49 25.83
C ASP A 149 -16.57 10.39 26.61
N LEU A 150 -15.27 10.28 26.36
CA LEU A 150 -14.24 11.11 26.96
C LEU A 150 -13.73 12.10 25.91
N ARG A 151 -13.59 13.38 26.26
CA ARG A 151 -13.10 14.43 25.34
C ARG A 151 -12.22 15.43 26.06
N LEU A 152 -11.21 15.93 25.37
CA LEU A 152 -10.43 17.08 25.81
C LEU A 152 -11.23 18.37 25.60
N ASP A 153 -11.23 19.22 26.61
CA ASP A 153 -11.85 20.54 26.64
C ASP A 153 -10.78 21.64 26.74
N CYS A 154 -9.80 21.59 25.85
CA CYS A 154 -8.77 22.62 25.74
C CYS A 154 -9.12 23.54 24.57
N GLN A 155 -9.44 24.81 24.87
CA GLN A 155 -9.72 25.85 23.87
C GLN A 155 -8.87 27.09 24.20
N PRO A 156 -7.85 27.44 23.39
CA PRO A 156 -7.35 26.68 22.22
C PRO A 156 -6.56 25.43 22.64
N LEU A 157 -6.53 24.42 21.75
CA LEU A 157 -5.66 23.25 21.92
C LEU A 157 -4.22 23.64 21.56
N ALA A 158 -3.37 23.84 22.56
CA ALA A 158 -1.97 24.19 22.38
C ALA A 158 -1.09 22.94 22.39
N ILE A 159 -0.10 22.88 21.50
CA ILE A 159 0.92 21.83 21.46
C ILE A 159 1.96 22.08 22.56
N ALA A 160 2.53 21.02 23.15
CA ALA A 160 3.57 21.13 24.16
C ALA A 160 4.94 21.48 23.55
N ASP A 161 5.73 22.27 24.29
CA ASP A 161 7.01 22.83 23.80
C ASP A 161 8.04 21.76 23.39
N HIS A 162 8.07 20.62 24.08
CA HIS A 162 8.97 19.52 23.74
C HIS A 162 8.67 18.91 22.36
N VAL A 163 7.41 18.95 21.91
CA VAL A 163 7.03 18.48 20.57
C VAL A 163 7.50 19.47 19.53
N VAL A 164 7.41 20.78 19.82
CA VAL A 164 7.90 21.85 18.93
C VAL A 164 9.41 21.76 18.75
N ALA A 165 10.15 21.55 19.84
CA ALA A 165 11.60 21.42 19.83
C ALA A 165 12.10 20.22 19.00
N ASP A 166 11.30 19.15 18.91
CA ASP A 166 11.64 17.94 18.16
C ASP A 166 11.30 18.02 16.66
N VAL A 167 10.65 19.10 16.18
CA VAL A 167 10.30 19.25 14.76
C VAL A 167 11.59 19.44 13.93
N PRO A 168 11.86 18.58 12.93
CA PRO A 168 13.02 18.75 12.06
C PRO A 168 12.93 20.05 11.25
N ASP A 169 14.01 20.82 11.21
CA ASP A 169 14.10 22.09 10.50
C ASP A 169 14.28 21.95 8.97
N SER A 170 14.66 20.76 8.53
CA SER A 170 15.03 20.42 7.16
C SER A 170 14.49 19.04 6.77
N TRP A 171 14.62 18.67 5.48
CA TRP A 171 14.27 17.32 5.03
C TRP A 171 15.36 16.32 5.45
N ASP A 172 15.27 15.86 6.71
CA ASP A 172 16.06 14.74 7.25
C ASP A 172 15.15 13.50 7.42
N PRO A 173 15.26 12.51 6.53
CA PRO A 173 14.51 11.26 6.58
C PRO A 173 14.59 10.51 7.92
N SER A 174 15.75 10.52 8.58
CA SER A 174 15.95 9.81 9.85
C SER A 174 15.28 10.53 11.01
N ALA A 175 15.46 11.85 11.11
CA ALA A 175 14.81 12.67 12.12
C ALA A 175 13.28 12.67 11.95
N ILE A 176 12.79 12.79 10.71
CA ILE A 176 11.35 12.74 10.40
C ILE A 176 10.76 11.37 10.73
N ALA A 177 11.43 10.26 10.36
CA ALA A 177 10.94 8.93 10.68
C ALA A 177 10.87 8.72 12.20
N SER A 178 11.90 9.15 12.94
CA SER A 178 11.94 9.10 14.41
C SER A 178 10.81 9.94 15.04
N PHE A 179 10.52 11.12 14.48
CA PHE A 179 9.42 11.96 14.92
C PHE A 179 8.06 11.26 14.76
N ILE A 180 7.78 10.69 13.58
CA ILE A 180 6.53 9.97 13.31
C ILE A 180 6.43 8.70 14.18
N GLU A 181 7.55 8.01 14.40
CA GLU A 181 7.58 6.84 15.28
C GLU A 181 7.26 7.23 16.75
N LYS A 182 7.84 8.32 17.24
CA LYS A 182 7.68 8.83 18.61
C LYS A 182 6.31 9.46 18.87
N TYR A 183 5.80 10.26 17.95
CA TYR A 183 4.60 11.10 18.14
C TYR A 183 3.39 10.66 17.32
N GLY A 184 3.56 9.80 16.32
CA GLY A 184 2.49 9.44 15.39
C GLY A 184 2.15 10.58 14.43
N THR A 185 0.97 10.48 13.82
CA THR A 185 0.50 11.43 12.80
C THR A 185 -0.62 12.33 13.28
N HIS A 186 -1.38 11.88 14.29
CA HIS A 186 -2.55 12.56 14.82
C HIS A 186 -2.53 12.56 16.35
N VAL A 187 -3.26 13.50 16.95
CA VAL A 187 -3.47 13.59 18.40
C VAL A 187 -4.86 13.10 18.75
N VAL A 188 -4.96 12.27 19.78
CA VAL A 188 -6.25 11.79 20.32
C VAL A 188 -6.88 12.89 21.17
N VAL A 189 -8.00 13.45 20.72
CA VAL A 189 -8.77 14.48 21.45
C VAL A 189 -10.08 13.96 22.04
N GLY A 190 -10.48 12.75 21.68
CA GLY A 190 -11.63 12.09 22.29
C GLY A 190 -11.63 10.58 22.06
N VAL A 191 -12.27 9.86 22.97
CA VAL A 191 -12.42 8.40 22.93
C VAL A 191 -13.82 8.02 23.41
N SER A 192 -14.47 7.11 22.70
CA SER A 192 -15.71 6.47 23.17
C SER A 192 -15.42 5.05 23.65
N MET A 193 -15.73 4.77 24.91
CA MET A 193 -15.51 3.47 25.56
C MET A 193 -16.80 2.67 25.61
N GLY A 194 -16.77 1.41 25.20
CA GLY A 194 -17.90 0.50 25.25
C GLY A 194 -17.66 -0.75 24.42
N GLY A 195 -18.53 -1.03 23.45
CA GLY A 195 -18.34 -2.17 22.54
C GLY A 195 -19.05 -2.02 21.20
N GLN A 196 -18.55 -2.74 20.21
CA GLN A 196 -19.17 -2.85 18.90
C GLN A 196 -19.27 -4.33 18.47
N ASP A 197 -20.35 -4.63 17.77
CA ASP A 197 -20.66 -5.95 17.20
C ASP A 197 -21.14 -5.71 15.78
N VAL A 198 -20.28 -6.00 14.79
CA VAL A 198 -20.42 -5.48 13.43
C VAL A 198 -20.12 -6.56 12.41
N VAL A 199 -20.94 -6.61 11.36
CA VAL A 199 -20.69 -7.38 10.15
C VAL A 199 -20.33 -6.44 9.01
N TYR A 200 -19.18 -6.68 8.40
CA TYR A 200 -18.70 -6.00 7.22
C TYR A 200 -18.81 -6.92 6.00
N VAL A 201 -19.14 -6.35 4.85
CA VAL A 201 -19.19 -7.05 3.57
C VAL A 201 -18.25 -6.37 2.60
N LYS A 202 -17.41 -7.17 1.95
CA LYS A 202 -16.50 -6.75 0.88
C LYS A 202 -16.86 -7.52 -0.39
N GLN A 203 -17.24 -6.80 -1.44
CA GLN A 203 -17.50 -7.38 -2.76
C GLN A 203 -16.37 -7.02 -3.72
N GLU A 204 -15.80 -8.01 -4.40
CA GLU A 204 -14.78 -7.83 -5.43
C GLU A 204 -15.40 -7.49 -6.79
N LYS A 205 -14.63 -6.84 -7.68
CA LYS A 205 -15.07 -6.53 -9.06
C LYS A 205 -15.31 -7.76 -9.92
N SER A 206 -14.75 -8.90 -9.54
CA SER A 206 -15.02 -10.20 -10.15
C SER A 206 -16.45 -10.68 -9.89
N SER A 207 -17.12 -10.15 -8.87
CA SER A 207 -18.46 -10.59 -8.46
C SER A 207 -19.57 -10.08 -9.38
N LEU A 208 -20.41 -11.03 -9.83
CA LEU A 208 -21.57 -10.76 -10.69
C LEU A 208 -22.83 -10.37 -9.91
N LEU A 209 -22.81 -10.47 -8.57
CA LEU A 209 -23.98 -10.16 -7.75
C LEU A 209 -24.31 -8.66 -7.81
N PRO A 210 -25.60 -8.28 -7.94
CA PRO A 210 -26.01 -6.89 -7.89
C PRO A 210 -25.93 -6.36 -6.46
N GLU A 211 -25.69 -5.05 -6.33
CA GLU A 211 -25.54 -4.39 -5.02
C GLU A 211 -26.81 -4.48 -4.17
N SER A 212 -27.99 -4.54 -4.79
CA SER A 212 -29.27 -4.73 -4.11
C SER A 212 -29.36 -6.07 -3.38
N GLU A 213 -28.85 -7.16 -3.98
CA GLU A 213 -28.81 -8.48 -3.34
C GLU A 213 -27.83 -8.47 -2.16
N ILE A 214 -26.67 -7.82 -2.30
CA ILE A 214 -25.71 -7.65 -1.20
C ILE A 214 -26.36 -6.93 -0.01
N LYS A 215 -27.08 -5.83 -0.29
CA LYS A 215 -27.81 -5.08 0.75
C LYS A 215 -28.86 -5.95 1.44
N GLU A 216 -29.69 -6.66 0.67
CA GLU A 216 -30.74 -7.53 1.21
C GLU A 216 -30.16 -8.67 2.06
N HIS A 217 -29.08 -9.31 1.62
CA HIS A 217 -28.42 -10.37 2.37
C HIS A 217 -27.79 -9.85 3.67
N LEU A 218 -27.15 -8.68 3.63
CA LEU A 218 -26.59 -8.05 4.83
C LEU A 218 -27.68 -7.67 5.84
N GLU A 219 -28.79 -7.10 5.39
CA GLU A 219 -29.92 -6.75 6.26
C GLU A 219 -30.52 -7.98 6.94
N LYS A 220 -30.75 -9.07 6.18
CA LYS A 220 -31.22 -10.35 6.74
C LYS A 220 -30.25 -10.93 7.76
N LEU A 221 -28.96 -10.94 7.45
CA LEU A 221 -27.93 -11.45 8.35
C LEU A 221 -27.84 -10.61 9.64
N GLY A 222 -27.87 -9.28 9.51
CA GLY A 222 -27.87 -8.37 10.67
C GLY A 222 -29.09 -8.58 11.56
N ASP A 223 -30.29 -8.75 10.99
CA ASP A 223 -31.50 -9.03 11.75
C ASP A 223 -31.44 -10.41 12.44
N GLN A 224 -30.85 -11.42 11.80
CA GLN A 224 -30.62 -12.71 12.44
C GLN A 224 -29.65 -12.61 13.63
N LEU A 225 -28.53 -11.91 13.44
CA LEU A 225 -27.47 -11.78 14.46
C LEU A 225 -27.89 -10.90 15.65
N PHE A 226 -28.53 -9.76 15.37
CA PHE A 226 -28.71 -8.73 16.38
C PHE A 226 -30.12 -8.67 16.96
N THR A 227 -31.15 -9.08 16.21
CA THR A 227 -32.54 -9.12 16.71
C THR A 227 -33.04 -10.53 17.03
N GLY A 228 -32.29 -11.59 16.66
CA GLY A 228 -32.70 -12.97 16.90
C GLY A 228 -33.90 -13.40 16.05
N THR A 229 -34.29 -12.59 15.06
CA THR A 229 -35.32 -12.90 14.08
C THR A 229 -34.75 -13.90 13.09
N CYS A 230 -34.85 -15.18 13.41
CA CYS A 230 -34.43 -16.24 12.49
C CYS A 230 -35.42 -16.31 11.32
N THR A 231 -35.08 -15.66 10.20
CA THR A 231 -35.83 -15.78 8.93
C THR A 231 -35.41 -16.99 8.10
N LEU A 232 -34.42 -17.74 8.56
CA LEU A 232 -34.03 -19.01 7.95
C LEU A 232 -35.01 -20.09 8.40
N ARG A 233 -35.88 -20.52 7.48
CA ARG A 233 -36.60 -21.78 7.64
C ARG A 233 -35.56 -22.90 7.85
N PRO A 234 -35.77 -23.83 8.79
CA PRO A 234 -34.91 -24.99 8.97
C PRO A 234 -34.66 -25.67 7.62
N SER A 235 -33.40 -26.02 7.34
CA SER A 235 -32.89 -26.60 6.08
C SER A 235 -33.53 -27.95 5.67
N HIS A 236 -34.62 -28.37 6.31
CA HIS A 236 -35.36 -29.60 6.00
C HIS A 236 -36.62 -29.41 5.15
N PHE A 237 -37.00 -28.19 4.76
CA PHE A 237 -38.10 -27.98 3.81
C PHE A 237 -37.59 -27.66 2.40
N LYS A 238 -37.46 -28.69 1.56
CA LYS A 238 -37.31 -28.55 0.10
C LYS A 238 -38.62 -28.01 -0.50
N SER A 239 -38.80 -26.70 -0.49
CA SER A 239 -39.80 -26.03 -1.33
C SER A 239 -39.13 -25.64 -2.64
N ARG A 240 -39.60 -26.24 -3.74
CA ARG A 240 -39.34 -25.79 -5.11
C ARG A 240 -40.01 -24.43 -5.29
N ASP A 241 -39.30 -23.36 -5.02
CA ASP A 241 -39.64 -22.01 -5.47
C ASP A 241 -38.34 -21.27 -5.76
N HIS A 242 -38.33 -20.45 -6.82
CA HIS A 242 -37.18 -19.73 -7.39
C HIS A 242 -36.55 -18.66 -6.47
N LYS A 243 -36.25 -19.00 -5.21
CA LYS A 243 -35.73 -18.09 -4.20
C LYS A 243 -34.22 -17.91 -4.36
N ILE A 244 -33.82 -16.64 -4.38
CA ILE A 244 -32.46 -16.10 -4.38
C ILE A 244 -31.56 -16.97 -3.51
N LYS A 245 -30.59 -17.64 -4.15
CA LYS A 245 -29.61 -18.50 -3.48
C LYS A 245 -28.71 -17.61 -2.62
N VAL A 246 -28.82 -17.73 -1.30
CA VAL A 246 -27.95 -16.98 -0.37
C VAL A 246 -26.50 -17.40 -0.62
N PRO A 247 -25.58 -16.46 -0.90
CA PRO A 247 -24.17 -16.80 -1.09
C PRO A 247 -23.57 -17.40 0.19
N ASP A 248 -22.70 -18.39 0.03
CA ASP A 248 -22.11 -19.12 1.17
C ASP A 248 -21.38 -18.20 2.16
N ALA A 249 -20.90 -17.05 1.71
CA ALA A 249 -20.23 -16.06 2.55
C ALA A 249 -21.12 -15.52 3.69
N PHE A 250 -22.44 -15.51 3.52
CA PHE A 250 -23.37 -15.02 4.55
C PHE A 250 -23.69 -16.08 5.63
N ASN A 251 -23.19 -17.32 5.51
CA ASN A 251 -23.36 -18.37 6.51
C ASN A 251 -22.28 -18.29 7.61
N VAL A 252 -22.25 -17.16 8.32
CA VAL A 252 -21.21 -16.89 9.35
C VAL A 252 -21.30 -17.86 10.55
N PHE A 253 -22.48 -18.41 10.82
CA PHE A 253 -22.74 -19.31 11.96
C PHE A 253 -21.97 -20.64 11.92
N ASP A 254 -21.73 -21.20 10.72
CA ASP A 254 -21.00 -22.46 10.55
C ASP A 254 -19.48 -22.24 10.70
N ALA A 255 -18.99 -21.10 10.22
CA ALA A 255 -17.60 -20.69 10.39
C ALA A 255 -17.25 -20.41 11.86
N GLN A 256 -18.18 -19.84 12.63
CA GLN A 256 -18.02 -19.64 14.07
C GLN A 256 -17.90 -20.94 14.88
N GLN A 257 -18.45 -22.05 14.38
CA GLN A 257 -18.41 -23.36 15.05
C GLN A 257 -17.13 -24.16 14.76
N SER A 258 -16.49 -23.91 13.60
CA SER A 258 -15.34 -24.68 13.12
C SER A 258 -13.97 -24.09 13.48
N GLN A 259 -13.88 -22.80 13.77
CA GLN A 259 -12.61 -22.15 14.15
C GLN A 259 -12.29 -22.38 15.65
N GLN A 260 -11.17 -23.07 15.94
CA GLN A 260 -10.63 -23.19 17.29
C GLN A 260 -10.20 -21.81 17.82
N ARG A 261 -10.70 -21.47 19.00
CA ARG A 261 -10.77 -20.11 19.56
C ARG A 261 -9.39 -19.59 20.00
N LEU A 262 -8.84 -18.64 19.27
CA LEU A 262 -7.74 -17.77 19.71
C LEU A 262 -8.28 -16.37 20.01
N GLU A 263 -7.78 -15.71 21.06
CA GLU A 263 -8.32 -14.45 21.59
C GLU A 263 -8.36 -13.31 20.56
N GLY A 264 -9.52 -12.65 20.43
CA GLY A 264 -9.68 -11.42 19.63
C GLY A 264 -10.15 -11.59 18.18
N MET A 265 -10.75 -12.73 17.81
CA MET A 265 -10.90 -13.08 16.40
C MET A 265 -12.16 -12.52 15.71
N THR A 266 -11.92 -11.90 14.55
CA THR A 266 -12.87 -11.60 13.49
C THR A 266 -13.15 -12.87 12.69
N THR A 267 -14.41 -13.27 12.49
CA THR A 267 -14.77 -14.40 11.62
C THR A 267 -14.89 -13.92 10.18
N GLN A 268 -14.07 -14.46 9.27
CA GLN A 268 -14.12 -14.14 7.84
C GLN A 268 -14.58 -15.35 7.05
N VAL A 269 -15.61 -15.15 6.21
CA VAL A 269 -16.11 -16.16 5.28
C VAL A 269 -16.07 -15.56 3.87
N ALA A 270 -15.30 -16.19 2.99
CA ALA A 270 -15.22 -15.82 1.59
C ALA A 270 -15.92 -16.88 0.74
N CYS A 271 -16.70 -16.45 -0.26
CA CYS A 271 -17.34 -17.35 -1.21
C CYS A 271 -16.72 -17.23 -2.61
N LYS A 272 -16.98 -18.24 -3.45
CA LYS A 272 -16.45 -18.32 -4.81
C LYS A 272 -16.98 -17.21 -5.72
N GLU A 273 -18.09 -16.58 -5.34
CA GLU A 273 -18.72 -15.47 -6.06
C GLU A 273 -18.05 -14.11 -5.80
N GLY A 274 -16.87 -14.07 -5.17
CA GLY A 274 -16.10 -12.84 -4.93
C GLY A 274 -16.69 -11.94 -3.85
N VAL A 275 -17.38 -12.53 -2.85
CA VAL A 275 -17.91 -11.82 -1.68
C VAL A 275 -17.24 -12.37 -0.43
N THR A 276 -16.83 -11.46 0.45
CA THR A 276 -16.28 -11.75 1.76
C THR A 276 -17.16 -11.08 2.83
N VAL A 277 -17.60 -11.85 3.81
CA VAL A 277 -18.31 -11.36 5.00
C VAL A 277 -17.40 -11.51 6.22
N ILE A 278 -17.34 -10.47 7.02
CA ILE A 278 -16.40 -10.31 8.13
C ILE A 278 -17.20 -9.91 9.36
N HIS A 279 -17.33 -10.79 10.34
CA HIS A 279 -18.00 -10.52 11.61
C HIS A 279 -16.96 -10.24 12.69
N SER A 280 -17.05 -9.06 13.32
CA SER A 280 -16.07 -8.59 14.29
C SER A 280 -16.73 -8.02 15.53
N LYS A 281 -16.23 -8.41 16.70
CA LYS A 281 -16.59 -7.85 18.01
C LYS A 281 -15.41 -7.12 18.64
N ARG A 282 -15.66 -5.98 19.28
CA ARG A 282 -14.68 -5.25 20.09
C ARG A 282 -15.34 -4.77 21.37
N GLY A 283 -14.65 -4.88 22.50
CA GLY A 283 -15.24 -4.69 23.82
C GLY A 283 -16.18 -5.84 24.19
N GLY A 284 -16.41 -6.01 25.49
CA GLY A 284 -17.11 -7.18 26.03
C GLY A 284 -16.30 -8.47 25.91
N ASP A 285 -16.96 -9.58 26.17
CA ASP A 285 -16.45 -10.90 25.87
C ASP A 285 -16.65 -11.20 24.38
N VAL A 286 -15.57 -11.04 23.60
CA VAL A 286 -15.58 -11.31 22.16
C VAL A 286 -15.85 -12.77 21.82
N ALA A 287 -15.73 -13.71 22.77
CA ALA A 287 -16.03 -15.12 22.58
C ALA A 287 -17.52 -15.46 22.77
N ALA A 288 -18.36 -14.50 23.17
CA ALA A 288 -19.79 -14.69 23.33
C ALA A 288 -20.46 -15.11 22.01
N ARG A 289 -21.38 -16.08 22.09
CA ARG A 289 -21.95 -16.73 20.89
C ARG A 289 -23.04 -15.89 20.22
N SER A 290 -23.74 -15.07 21.00
CA SER A 290 -24.82 -14.22 20.51
C SER A 290 -24.58 -12.75 20.85
N HIS A 291 -25.28 -11.87 20.14
CA HIS A 291 -25.30 -10.45 20.46
C HIS A 291 -25.83 -10.17 21.88
N ALA A 292 -26.87 -10.90 22.30
CA ALA A 292 -27.47 -10.73 23.62
C ALA A 292 -26.53 -11.13 24.76
N GLU A 293 -25.83 -12.26 24.62
CA GLU A 293 -24.81 -12.68 25.59
C GLU A 293 -23.66 -11.66 25.66
N TRP A 294 -23.15 -11.24 24.50
CA TRP A 294 -22.11 -10.23 24.40
C TRP A 294 -22.50 -8.91 25.08
N LEU A 295 -23.73 -8.43 24.84
CA LEU A 295 -24.24 -7.18 25.39
C LEU A 295 -24.20 -7.14 26.92
N LEU A 296 -24.48 -8.26 27.59
CA LEU A 296 -24.44 -8.36 29.06
C LEU A 296 -23.03 -8.22 29.64
N THR A 297 -22.00 -8.48 28.84
CA THR A 297 -20.60 -8.40 29.28
C THR A 297 -19.98 -7.01 29.11
N LEU A 298 -20.59 -6.13 28.31
CA LEU A 298 -20.04 -4.81 28.00
C LEU A 298 -19.74 -3.93 29.20
N PRO A 299 -20.62 -3.83 30.23
CA PRO A 299 -20.33 -2.98 31.39
C PRO A 299 -19.10 -3.44 32.17
N ALA A 300 -18.76 -4.73 32.13
CA ALA A 300 -17.63 -5.30 32.85
C ALA A 300 -16.31 -5.20 32.06
N LYS A 301 -16.37 -5.23 30.72
CA LYS A 301 -15.17 -5.28 29.85
C LYS A 301 -15.23 -4.30 28.68
N PRO A 302 -15.43 -2.98 28.89
CA PRO A 302 -15.46 -2.04 27.77
C PRO A 302 -14.09 -1.87 27.11
N ASP A 303 -14.10 -1.55 25.83
CA ASP A 303 -12.91 -1.19 25.04
C ASP A 303 -13.17 0.10 24.23
N ALA A 304 -12.12 0.72 23.70
CA ALA A 304 -12.25 1.91 22.85
C ALA A 304 -12.77 1.53 21.47
N ILE A 305 -13.96 2.03 21.14
CA ILE A 305 -14.64 1.74 19.87
C ILE A 305 -14.62 2.92 18.89
N ASN A 306 -14.36 4.13 19.38
CA ASN A 306 -14.24 5.31 18.52
C ASN A 306 -13.17 6.26 19.06
N PHE A 307 -12.45 6.91 18.15
CA PHE A 307 -11.41 7.89 18.44
C PHE A 307 -11.72 9.18 17.70
N ARG A 308 -11.59 10.33 18.35
CA ARG A 308 -11.64 11.64 17.70
C ARG A 308 -10.23 12.18 17.63
N LEU A 309 -9.81 12.52 16.42
CA LEU A 309 -8.43 12.84 16.13
C LEU A 309 -8.30 14.24 15.53
N VAL A 310 -7.16 14.88 15.79
CA VAL A 310 -6.74 16.12 15.13
C VAL A 310 -5.38 15.88 14.50
N PRO A 311 -5.14 16.28 13.23
CA PRO A 311 -3.82 16.16 12.61
C PRO A 311 -2.76 16.90 13.42
N LEU A 312 -1.65 16.24 13.77
CA LEU A 312 -0.60 16.83 14.60
C LEU A 312 -0.03 18.12 13.96
N THR A 313 0.12 18.11 12.64
CA THR A 313 0.59 19.25 11.84
C THR A 313 -0.33 20.47 11.91
N SER A 314 -1.62 20.30 12.22
CA SER A 314 -2.55 21.43 12.37
C SER A 314 -2.33 22.24 13.65
N LEU A 315 -1.66 21.64 14.65
CA LEU A 315 -1.31 22.25 15.93
C LEU A 315 0.09 22.88 15.94
N LEU A 316 0.92 22.58 14.92
CA LEU A 316 2.30 23.07 14.79
C LEU A 316 2.41 24.32 13.90
N ARG A 317 1.31 25.06 13.68
CA ARG A 317 1.31 26.24 12.80
C ARG A 317 2.32 27.29 13.29
N GLY A 318 3.15 27.77 12.36
CA GLY A 318 4.21 28.75 12.64
C GLY A 318 5.55 28.14 13.07
N VAL A 319 5.65 26.82 13.23
CA VAL A 319 6.92 26.14 13.55
C VAL A 319 7.76 25.97 12.27
N VAL A 320 9.06 26.30 12.37
CA VAL A 320 10.03 26.10 11.29
C VAL A 320 10.13 24.60 10.95
N GLY A 321 10.23 24.26 9.67
CA GLY A 321 10.32 22.86 9.23
C GLY A 321 8.98 22.11 9.13
N LEU A 322 7.87 22.71 9.56
CA LEU A 322 6.53 22.12 9.42
C LEU A 322 6.20 21.67 7.99
N GLY A 323 6.68 22.40 6.98
CA GLY A 323 6.48 22.04 5.57
C GLY A 323 7.02 20.65 5.23
N PHE A 324 8.22 20.32 5.72
CA PHE A 324 8.85 19.01 5.52
C PHE A 324 8.08 17.92 6.26
N LEU A 325 7.76 18.14 7.54
CA LEU A 325 7.02 17.19 8.35
C LEU A 325 5.61 16.92 7.77
N SER A 326 4.91 17.97 7.34
CA SER A 326 3.59 17.86 6.71
C SER A 326 3.66 17.08 5.40
N HIS A 327 4.65 17.37 4.55
CA HIS A 327 4.86 16.60 3.33
C HIS A 327 5.13 15.13 3.64
N ALA A 328 6.04 14.84 4.59
CA ALA A 328 6.39 13.49 5.00
C ALA A 328 5.21 12.69 5.57
N ILE A 329 4.41 13.28 6.46
CA ILE A 329 3.20 12.63 7.01
C ILE A 329 2.19 12.35 5.91
N ASN A 330 2.01 13.26 4.94
CA ASN A 330 1.08 13.06 3.84
C ASN A 330 1.51 11.89 2.93
N VAL A 331 2.79 11.80 2.56
CA VAL A 331 3.29 10.66 1.78
C VAL A 331 3.27 9.37 2.59
N TYR A 332 3.58 9.44 3.88
CA TYR A 332 3.50 8.29 4.79
C TYR A 332 2.08 7.72 4.90
N LEU A 333 1.08 8.55 5.19
CA LEU A 333 -0.31 8.12 5.29
C LEU A 333 -0.88 7.63 3.95
N ARG A 334 -0.37 8.17 2.85
CA ARG A 334 -0.76 7.77 1.50
C ARG A 334 -0.18 6.42 1.09
N TYR A 335 1.09 6.15 1.35
CA TYR A 335 1.76 4.94 0.85
C TYR A 335 1.92 3.85 1.92
N LYS A 336 1.80 4.22 3.20
CA LYS A 336 1.88 3.36 4.38
C LYS A 336 3.02 2.32 4.34
N PRO A 337 4.27 2.75 4.06
CA PRO A 337 5.41 1.85 4.23
C PRO A 337 5.50 1.39 5.70
N PRO A 338 6.11 0.23 5.97
CA PRO A 338 6.41 -0.17 7.35
C PRO A 338 7.19 0.93 8.07
N VAL A 339 6.85 1.22 9.33
CA VAL A 339 7.49 2.31 10.10
C VAL A 339 9.00 2.11 10.24
N ALA A 340 9.45 0.86 10.40
CA ALA A 340 10.87 0.49 10.46
C ALA A 340 11.65 0.88 9.18
N ASP A 341 10.94 0.98 8.07
CA ASP A 341 11.50 1.30 6.75
C ASP A 341 11.27 2.76 6.34
N LEU A 342 10.57 3.55 7.16
CA LEU A 342 10.12 4.89 6.79
C LEU A 342 11.30 5.81 6.41
N ARG A 343 12.45 5.67 7.07
CA ARG A 343 13.67 6.41 6.71
C ARG A 343 14.09 6.16 5.26
N TYR A 344 14.07 4.89 4.82
CA TYR A 344 14.47 4.49 3.47
C TYR A 344 13.44 4.94 2.45
N PHE A 345 12.16 4.80 2.79
CA PHE A 345 11.07 5.31 1.98
C PHE A 345 11.19 6.81 1.72
N LEU A 346 11.44 7.60 2.77
CA LEU A 346 11.55 9.07 2.68
C LEU A 346 12.76 9.50 1.82
N GLU A 347 13.88 8.79 1.88
CA GLU A 347 15.03 9.02 0.99
C GLU A 347 14.71 8.76 -0.50
N PHE A 348 13.65 8.00 -0.80
CA PHE A 348 13.21 7.72 -2.17
C PHE A 348 12.10 8.66 -2.66
N GLN A 349 11.68 9.65 -1.84
CA GLN A 349 10.66 10.64 -2.23
C GLN A 349 11.24 11.86 -2.95
N HIS A 350 12.54 11.88 -3.20
CA HIS A 350 13.16 12.90 -4.05
C HIS A 350 12.67 12.81 -5.50
N HIS A 351 12.86 13.92 -6.23
CA HIS A 351 12.47 14.01 -7.63
C HIS A 351 13.15 12.91 -8.48
N ARG A 352 12.41 12.35 -9.44
CA ARG A 352 12.89 11.33 -10.38
C ARG A 352 13.04 11.94 -11.76
N SER A 353 14.20 11.74 -12.39
CA SER A 353 14.49 12.16 -13.75
C SER A 353 14.84 10.97 -14.63
N TRP A 354 14.77 11.17 -15.95
CA TRP A 354 15.19 10.17 -16.94
C TRP A 354 16.52 10.60 -17.56
N ALA A 355 17.44 9.65 -17.70
CA ALA A 355 18.69 9.78 -18.41
C ALA A 355 18.68 8.87 -19.66
N PRO A 356 19.11 9.36 -20.84
CA PRO A 356 19.43 10.76 -21.14
C PRO A 356 18.19 11.66 -21.06
N VAL A 357 18.39 12.94 -20.72
CA VAL A 357 17.30 13.92 -20.75
C VAL A 357 16.95 14.17 -22.22
N LEU A 358 15.65 14.23 -22.56
CA LEU A 358 15.21 14.32 -23.96
C LEU A 358 15.79 15.54 -24.71
N SER A 359 16.08 16.63 -23.99
CA SER A 359 16.73 17.84 -24.52
C SER A 359 18.22 17.69 -24.82
N GLU A 360 18.88 16.69 -24.23
CA GLU A 360 20.29 16.36 -24.44
C GLU A 360 20.51 15.38 -25.60
N LEU A 361 19.43 14.73 -26.06
CA LEU A 361 19.49 13.98 -27.31
C LEU A 361 19.72 14.97 -28.45
N PRO A 362 20.73 14.77 -29.31
CA PRO A 362 21.01 15.70 -30.39
C PRO A 362 19.78 15.81 -31.32
N LEU A 363 19.00 16.87 -31.12
CA LEU A 363 17.93 17.31 -32.02
C LEU A 363 18.51 17.84 -33.35
N GLY A 364 19.83 18.07 -33.38
CA GLY A 364 20.65 18.44 -34.51
C GLY A 364 21.18 17.26 -35.31
N PHE A 365 21.54 17.52 -36.56
CA PHE A 365 21.97 16.58 -37.59
C PHE A 365 23.08 15.61 -37.12
N CYS A 366 22.70 14.48 -36.52
CA CYS A 366 23.55 13.30 -36.54
C CYS A 366 23.58 12.83 -38.00
N SER A 367 24.57 13.32 -38.75
CA SER A 367 24.97 12.75 -40.03
C SER A 367 25.08 11.23 -39.85
N ASN A 368 24.58 10.47 -40.81
CA ASN A 368 24.60 9.00 -40.83
C ASN A 368 26.04 8.41 -40.88
N ARG A 369 27.05 9.10 -40.34
CA ARG A 369 28.49 8.87 -40.51
C ARG A 369 29.26 8.72 -39.18
N LEU A 370 28.60 8.33 -38.09
CA LEU A 370 29.29 7.91 -36.86
C LEU A 370 28.99 6.43 -36.60
N GLY A 371 29.96 5.57 -36.93
CA GLY A 371 29.97 4.14 -36.65
C GLY A 371 29.29 3.26 -37.71
N ALA A 372 29.89 2.11 -38.00
CA ALA A 372 29.33 1.08 -38.88
C ALA A 372 27.86 0.78 -38.53
N SER A 373 27.00 0.65 -39.54
CA SER A 373 25.54 0.56 -39.43
C SER A 373 25.04 -0.55 -38.46
N GLN A 374 24.91 -0.26 -37.17
CA GLN A 374 24.22 -1.08 -36.17
C GLN A 374 22.70 -0.97 -36.33
N ALA A 375 22.16 -1.60 -37.38
CA ALA A 375 20.73 -1.60 -37.68
C ALA A 375 20.15 -3.01 -37.66
N LEU A 376 18.96 -3.11 -37.07
CA LEU A 376 18.11 -4.29 -37.10
C LEU A 376 17.20 -4.20 -38.34
N ASN A 377 17.25 -5.24 -39.16
CA ASN A 377 16.42 -5.35 -40.37
C ASN A 377 15.25 -6.29 -40.08
N PHE A 378 14.03 -5.85 -40.38
CA PHE A 378 12.81 -6.65 -40.21
C PHE A 378 12.25 -7.20 -41.52
N SER A 379 12.74 -6.73 -42.67
CA SER A 379 12.48 -7.32 -43.99
C SER A 379 13.56 -6.93 -45.01
N LEU A 380 13.59 -7.62 -46.16
CA LEU A 380 14.52 -7.39 -47.27
C LEU A 380 14.41 -5.98 -47.90
N VAL A 381 13.21 -5.38 -47.90
CA VAL A 381 12.92 -4.06 -48.52
C VAL A 381 12.13 -3.18 -47.54
N GLY A 382 12.46 -3.20 -46.25
CA GLY A 382 11.66 -2.54 -45.21
C GLY A 382 12.41 -1.62 -44.25
N SER A 383 11.64 -1.10 -43.30
CA SER A 383 12.06 -0.14 -42.28
C SER A 383 13.20 -0.70 -41.42
N LYS A 384 14.34 0.00 -41.41
CA LYS A 384 15.49 -0.31 -40.54
C LYS A 384 15.31 0.37 -39.19
N LEU A 385 15.54 -0.38 -38.12
CA LEU A 385 15.63 0.17 -36.76
C LEU A 385 17.11 0.30 -36.40
N HIS A 386 17.58 1.53 -36.31
CA HIS A 386 18.93 1.81 -35.85
C HIS A 386 19.00 1.61 -34.34
N VAL A 387 20.14 1.16 -33.82
CA VAL A 387 20.35 1.04 -32.38
C VAL A 387 21.27 2.18 -31.91
N SER A 388 20.90 2.83 -30.82
CA SER A 388 21.74 3.82 -30.16
C SER A 388 22.73 3.10 -29.25
N SER A 389 24.01 3.12 -29.62
CA SER A 389 25.08 2.51 -28.83
C SER A 389 25.64 3.47 -27.77
N ASN A 390 24.96 4.57 -27.49
CA ASN A 390 25.39 5.54 -26.47
C ASN A 390 25.30 4.89 -25.09
N GLN A 391 26.34 5.09 -24.28
CA GLN A 391 26.34 4.65 -22.88
C GLN A 391 25.51 5.62 -22.06
N VAL A 392 24.46 5.10 -21.41
CA VAL A 392 23.68 5.86 -20.44
C VAL A 392 24.24 5.55 -19.07
N ILE A 393 24.97 6.49 -18.48
CA ILE A 393 25.61 6.32 -17.17
C ILE A 393 24.99 7.32 -16.21
N VAL A 394 24.52 6.82 -15.09
CA VAL A 394 23.99 7.59 -13.97
C VAL A 394 24.84 7.25 -12.74
N PRO A 395 25.97 7.94 -12.53
CA PRO A 395 26.89 7.60 -11.47
C PRO A 395 26.27 7.94 -10.11
N ASN A 396 26.32 6.99 -9.18
CA ASN A 396 25.94 7.15 -7.77
C ASN A 396 24.49 7.55 -7.48
N LEU A 397 23.59 7.54 -8.47
CA LEU A 397 22.16 7.79 -8.24
C LEU A 397 21.37 6.47 -8.37
N PRO A 398 20.45 6.18 -7.45
CA PRO A 398 19.52 5.07 -7.54
C PRO A 398 18.77 5.00 -8.85
N VAL A 399 18.95 3.91 -9.59
CA VAL A 399 18.10 3.61 -10.75
C VAL A 399 16.82 2.93 -10.27
N THR A 400 15.68 3.59 -10.45
CA THR A 400 14.34 3.12 -10.03
C THR A 400 13.48 2.64 -11.20
N GLY A 401 13.99 2.74 -12.43
CA GLY A 401 13.27 2.28 -13.60
C GLY A 401 14.08 2.29 -14.88
N MET A 402 13.54 1.62 -15.90
CA MET A 402 14.12 1.56 -17.25
C MET A 402 13.01 1.56 -18.31
N ARG A 403 13.32 2.05 -19.50
CA ARG A 403 12.42 1.96 -20.66
C ARG A 403 13.20 1.90 -21.97
N LEU A 404 12.62 1.24 -22.96
CA LEU A 404 13.03 1.40 -24.36
C LEU A 404 12.34 2.65 -24.93
N HIS A 405 13.06 3.39 -25.76
CA HIS A 405 12.55 4.62 -26.37
C HIS A 405 12.94 4.69 -27.85
N LEU A 406 12.05 5.18 -28.70
CA LEU A 406 12.35 5.47 -30.09
C LEU A 406 12.76 6.94 -30.23
N GLU A 407 14.01 7.17 -30.61
CA GLU A 407 14.66 8.47 -30.69
C GLU A 407 14.77 8.96 -32.14
N GLY A 408 15.05 10.26 -32.28
CA GLY A 408 15.26 10.95 -33.55
C GLY A 408 13.96 11.37 -34.24
N LYS A 409 14.06 12.29 -35.21
CA LYS A 409 12.90 12.88 -35.92
C LYS A 409 11.99 11.85 -36.60
N LYS A 410 12.55 10.69 -36.97
CA LYS A 410 11.83 9.59 -37.64
C LYS A 410 11.41 8.46 -36.68
N ASN A 411 11.67 8.59 -35.37
CA ASN A 411 11.44 7.55 -34.37
C ASN A 411 11.96 6.17 -34.80
N ASN A 412 13.15 6.15 -35.42
CA ASN A 412 13.74 4.96 -36.01
C ASN A 412 15.07 4.55 -35.36
N ARG A 413 15.38 5.12 -34.20
CA ARG A 413 16.54 4.77 -33.39
C ARG A 413 16.11 4.24 -32.03
N LEU A 414 16.43 3.01 -31.70
CA LEU A 414 16.16 2.40 -30.42
C LEU A 414 17.21 2.86 -29.40
N GLY A 415 16.76 3.53 -28.34
CA GLY A 415 17.54 3.87 -27.16
C GLY A 415 17.01 3.19 -25.90
N LEU A 416 17.83 3.18 -24.85
CA LEU A 416 17.48 2.68 -23.53
C LEU A 416 17.64 3.82 -22.53
N HIS A 417 16.59 4.16 -21.79
CA HIS A 417 16.61 5.25 -20.82
C HIS A 417 16.51 4.67 -19.41
N LEU A 418 17.21 5.31 -18.46
CA LEU A 418 17.21 4.95 -17.05
C LEU A 418 16.50 6.04 -16.25
N GLN A 419 15.56 5.65 -15.39
CA GLN A 419 14.99 6.56 -14.40
C GLN A 419 15.85 6.51 -13.15
N HIS A 420 16.22 7.68 -12.64
CA HIS A 420 17.02 7.80 -11.44
C HIS A 420 16.51 8.88 -10.50
N LEU A 421 16.89 8.79 -9.22
CA LEU A 421 16.66 9.86 -8.25
C LEU A 421 17.59 11.04 -8.52
N ALA A 422 17.15 12.26 -8.20
CA ALA A 422 17.94 13.47 -8.31
C ALA A 422 19.03 13.59 -7.22
N SER A 423 18.85 12.90 -6.09
CA SER A 423 19.82 12.83 -4.99
C SER A 423 20.14 11.39 -4.63
N THR A 424 21.34 11.17 -4.11
CA THR A 424 21.78 9.88 -3.58
C THR A 424 21.28 9.71 -2.15
N PRO A 425 20.55 8.63 -1.84
CA PRO A 425 20.19 8.23 -0.48
C PRO A 425 21.43 8.14 0.42
N THR A 426 21.31 8.56 1.68
CA THR A 426 22.43 8.65 2.62
C THR A 426 23.03 7.27 2.92
N PHE A 427 22.19 6.22 2.89
CA PHE A 427 22.64 4.84 3.07
C PHE A 427 23.37 4.31 1.81
N ILE A 428 23.20 4.93 0.65
CA ILE A 428 23.94 4.61 -0.57
C ILE A 428 25.18 5.52 -0.62
N ASN A 429 25.96 5.54 0.46
CA ASN A 429 27.25 6.22 0.49
C ASN A 429 28.32 5.30 -0.14
N ALA A 430 28.17 5.06 -1.43
CA ALA A 430 29.15 4.33 -2.21
C ALA A 430 30.38 5.23 -2.38
N ARG A 431 31.40 5.05 -1.53
CA ARG A 431 32.76 5.30 -1.99
C ARG A 431 33.15 4.06 -2.80
N PRO A 432 33.21 4.15 -4.13
CA PRO A 432 33.62 3.00 -4.91
C PRO A 432 35.09 2.71 -4.60
N ASP A 433 35.35 1.70 -3.78
CA ASP A 433 36.68 1.10 -3.67
C ASP A 433 37.08 0.43 -5.00
N GLN A 434 36.09 0.08 -5.85
CA GLN A 434 36.28 -0.50 -7.17
C GLN A 434 35.58 0.28 -8.29
N THR A 435 36.21 0.31 -9.46
CA THR A 435 35.64 0.89 -10.69
C THR A 435 34.38 0.14 -11.13
N PRO A 436 33.30 0.85 -11.52
CA PRO A 436 32.09 0.23 -12.06
C PRO A 436 32.39 -0.74 -13.20
N ARG A 437 31.67 -1.87 -13.25
CA ARG A 437 31.96 -2.97 -14.18
C ARG A 437 30.84 -3.18 -15.18
N TRP A 438 31.17 -3.18 -16.46
CA TRP A 438 30.23 -3.56 -17.52
C TRP A 438 30.02 -5.08 -17.53
N ARG A 439 28.76 -5.47 -17.69
CA ARG A 439 28.31 -6.85 -17.84
C ARG A 439 27.24 -6.87 -18.91
N GLY A 440 27.49 -7.61 -19.97
CA GLY A 440 26.53 -7.73 -21.06
C GLY A 440 26.10 -9.16 -21.33
N SER A 441 24.99 -9.26 -22.06
CA SER A 441 24.41 -10.54 -22.46
C SER A 441 25.34 -11.37 -23.34
N GLU A 442 26.31 -10.72 -24.00
CA GLU A 442 27.38 -11.35 -24.78
C GLU A 442 28.33 -12.26 -23.97
N ALA A 443 28.42 -12.05 -22.65
CA ALA A 443 29.32 -12.86 -21.81
C ALA A 443 28.88 -14.33 -21.75
N ILE A 444 27.61 -14.61 -22.04
CA ILE A 444 27.04 -15.95 -22.17
C ILE A 444 26.76 -16.17 -23.65
N SER A 445 27.72 -16.73 -24.36
CA SER A 445 27.61 -17.06 -25.79
C SER A 445 26.85 -18.37 -25.98
N ASP A 446 25.53 -18.35 -25.72
CA ASP A 446 24.63 -19.49 -25.92
C ASP A 446 23.49 -19.09 -26.89
N GLU A 447 23.54 -19.65 -28.10
CA GLU A 447 22.62 -19.35 -29.20
C GLU A 447 21.16 -19.67 -28.87
N ARG A 448 20.89 -20.50 -27.86
CA ARG A 448 19.51 -20.83 -27.42
C ARG A 448 18.75 -19.61 -26.90
N TYR A 449 19.46 -18.54 -26.54
CA TYR A 449 18.86 -17.28 -26.11
C TYR A 449 18.65 -16.28 -27.26
N TYR A 450 18.93 -16.64 -28.51
CA TYR A 450 18.70 -15.78 -29.66
C TYR A 450 17.29 -15.99 -30.20
N GLU A 451 16.41 -15.05 -29.88
CA GLU A 451 15.02 -15.12 -30.29
C GLU A 451 14.76 -14.20 -31.50
N PRO A 452 14.13 -14.69 -32.57
CA PRO A 452 13.75 -13.86 -33.72
C PRO A 452 12.54 -12.97 -33.37
N VAL A 453 12.59 -11.69 -33.73
CA VAL A 453 11.48 -10.76 -33.42
C VAL A 453 10.22 -11.03 -34.26
N GLN A 454 10.36 -11.48 -35.52
CA GLN A 454 9.19 -11.82 -36.35
C GLN A 454 9.39 -13.09 -37.16
N ARG A 455 10.24 -13.05 -38.20
CA ARG A 455 10.58 -14.22 -39.02
C ARG A 455 12.00 -14.67 -38.71
N ARG A 456 12.27 -15.96 -38.87
CA ARG A 456 13.57 -16.61 -38.57
C ARG A 456 14.79 -16.00 -39.27
N MET A 457 14.59 -15.26 -40.36
CA MET A 457 15.68 -14.71 -41.19
C MET A 457 16.04 -13.25 -40.85
N PHE A 458 15.38 -12.62 -39.88
CA PHE A 458 15.49 -11.19 -39.60
C PHE A 458 15.85 -10.94 -38.13
N ALA A 459 16.05 -9.67 -37.74
CA ALA A 459 16.56 -9.22 -36.43
C ALA A 459 16.32 -10.18 -35.25
N HIS A 460 17.41 -10.57 -34.58
CA HIS A 460 17.39 -11.40 -33.37
C HIS A 460 17.64 -10.54 -32.14
N VAL A 461 17.14 -11.00 -30.99
CA VAL A 461 17.37 -10.38 -29.68
C VAL A 461 17.95 -11.44 -28.76
N CYS A 462 19.04 -11.10 -28.08
CA CYS A 462 19.58 -11.95 -27.03
C CYS A 462 18.77 -11.77 -25.74
N THR A 463 18.09 -12.83 -25.30
CA THR A 463 17.21 -12.82 -24.12
C THR A 463 17.89 -13.25 -22.82
N VAL A 464 19.22 -13.39 -22.84
CA VAL A 464 20.03 -13.69 -21.65
C VAL A 464 19.81 -12.59 -20.59
N PRO A 465 19.48 -12.96 -19.34
CA PRO A 465 19.34 -12.00 -18.27
C PRO A 465 20.69 -11.46 -17.79
N VAL A 466 20.85 -10.14 -17.86
CA VAL A 466 21.96 -9.43 -17.22
C VAL A 466 21.52 -9.05 -15.82
N LYS A 467 22.00 -9.78 -14.82
CA LYS A 467 21.62 -9.59 -13.41
C LYS A 467 22.83 -9.67 -12.50
N TYR A 468 22.69 -9.08 -11.32
CA TYR A 468 23.62 -9.29 -10.21
C TYR A 468 23.91 -10.79 -9.99
N ASP A 469 25.19 -11.14 -9.97
CA ASP A 469 25.69 -12.47 -9.62
C ASP A 469 26.37 -12.40 -8.23
N PRO A 470 25.87 -13.13 -7.22
CA PRO A 470 26.47 -13.18 -5.90
C PRO A 470 27.94 -13.60 -5.90
N ARG A 471 28.39 -14.33 -6.93
CA ARG A 471 29.79 -14.78 -7.08
C ARG A 471 30.77 -13.65 -7.42
N TRP A 472 30.28 -12.46 -7.75
CA TRP A 472 31.16 -11.30 -7.96
C TRP A 472 31.80 -10.81 -6.66
N CYS A 473 31.21 -11.13 -5.51
CA CYS A 473 31.78 -10.84 -4.19
C CYS A 473 33.09 -11.63 -4.04
N SER A 474 34.23 -10.96 -4.24
CA SER A 474 35.55 -11.54 -4.04
C SER A 474 36.03 -11.22 -2.63
N GLY A 475 35.94 -12.21 -1.73
CA GLY A 475 36.41 -12.11 -0.35
C GLY A 475 35.30 -12.15 0.71
N HIS A 476 35.69 -12.13 1.98
CA HIS A 476 34.80 -12.22 3.16
C HIS A 476 33.87 -11.00 3.35
N ARG A 477 33.81 -10.07 2.37
CA ARG A 477 32.98 -8.87 2.42
C ARG A 477 31.65 -9.14 1.70
N ARG A 478 30.54 -9.03 2.43
CA ARG A 478 29.20 -9.04 1.85
C ARG A 478 28.96 -7.72 1.11
N THR A 479 28.81 -7.79 -0.21
CA THR A 479 28.56 -6.64 -1.07
C THR A 479 27.36 -6.91 -1.99
N ALA A 480 26.70 -5.85 -2.42
CA ALA A 480 25.62 -5.90 -3.41
C ALA A 480 25.99 -5.04 -4.62
N TYR A 481 25.47 -5.36 -5.80
CA TYR A 481 25.70 -4.55 -6.99
C TYR A 481 24.39 -4.00 -7.52
N ILE A 482 24.37 -2.70 -7.81
CA ILE A 482 23.23 -1.99 -8.39
C ILE A 482 23.56 -1.56 -9.82
N VAL A 483 22.53 -1.40 -10.63
CA VAL A 483 22.69 -0.86 -11.99
C VAL A 483 22.89 0.65 -11.89
N SER A 484 23.98 1.13 -12.49
CA SER A 484 24.33 2.56 -12.60
C SER A 484 24.49 3.01 -14.05
N GLY A 485 24.29 2.11 -15.01
CA GLY A 485 24.31 2.46 -16.42
C GLY A 485 23.84 1.34 -17.30
N ALA A 486 23.56 1.66 -18.55
CA ALA A 486 23.11 0.69 -19.52
C ALA A 486 23.46 1.11 -20.95
N GLN A 487 23.58 0.12 -21.83
CA GLN A 487 23.94 0.28 -23.23
C GLN A 487 23.29 -0.82 -24.06
N LEU A 488 22.76 -0.44 -25.22
CA LEU A 488 22.36 -1.37 -26.27
C LEU A 488 23.46 -1.44 -27.33
N HIS A 489 23.67 -2.61 -27.91
CA HIS A 489 24.58 -2.74 -29.04
C HIS A 489 24.16 -3.92 -29.93
N VAL A 490 24.60 -3.88 -31.19
CA VAL A 490 24.32 -4.93 -32.16
C VAL A 490 25.59 -5.68 -32.48
N LYS A 491 25.53 -7.02 -32.43
CA LYS A 491 26.61 -7.90 -32.89
C LYS A 491 26.16 -8.71 -34.09
N PRO A 492 26.99 -8.85 -35.13
CA PRO A 492 26.72 -9.79 -36.21
C PRO A 492 26.87 -11.22 -35.68
N HIS A 493 25.94 -12.10 -36.05
CA HIS A 493 25.99 -13.52 -35.78
C HIS A 493 25.46 -14.26 -37.02
N ASP A 494 26.36 -15.01 -37.66
CA ASP A 494 26.16 -15.63 -38.97
C ASP A 494 25.65 -14.63 -40.02
N SER A 495 24.42 -14.84 -40.52
CA SER A 495 23.76 -14.01 -41.52
C SER A 495 22.82 -12.96 -40.92
N THR A 496 22.79 -12.82 -39.59
CA THR A 496 21.84 -11.96 -38.88
C THR A 496 22.52 -11.03 -37.88
N ASN A 497 21.77 -9.99 -37.49
CA ASN A 497 22.20 -9.05 -36.45
C ASN A 497 21.43 -9.36 -35.16
N VAL A 498 22.17 -9.53 -34.07
CA VAL A 498 21.62 -9.80 -32.72
C VAL A 498 21.74 -8.54 -31.86
N LEU A 499 20.62 -8.15 -31.24
CA LEU A 499 20.58 -7.08 -30.25
C LEU A 499 21.02 -7.60 -28.87
N HIS A 500 21.99 -6.93 -28.27
CA HIS A 500 22.51 -7.23 -26.94
C HIS A 500 22.27 -6.07 -25.96
N LEU A 501 22.15 -6.44 -24.69
CA LEU A 501 22.01 -5.52 -23.56
C LEU A 501 23.27 -5.63 -22.70
N SER A 502 23.84 -4.48 -22.35
CA SER A 502 24.91 -4.38 -21.36
C SER A 502 24.51 -3.42 -20.24
N LEU A 503 24.79 -3.81 -19.00
CA LEU A 503 24.53 -3.03 -17.80
C LEU A 503 25.85 -2.72 -17.10
N LEU A 504 25.97 -1.50 -16.60
CA LEU A 504 27.05 -1.06 -15.75
C LEU A 504 26.62 -1.27 -14.28
N TYR A 505 27.48 -1.93 -13.53
CA TYR A 505 27.25 -2.22 -12.12
C TYR A 505 28.17 -1.42 -11.22
N THR A 506 27.59 -0.79 -10.20
CA THR A 506 28.31 -0.16 -9.09
C THR A 506 28.20 -1.04 -7.84
N GLU A 507 29.32 -1.23 -7.15
CA GLU A 507 29.41 -2.00 -5.91
C GLU A 507 28.94 -1.17 -4.71
N LEU A 508 28.10 -1.78 -3.87
CA LEU A 508 27.69 -1.28 -2.57
C LEU A 508 28.21 -2.22 -1.49
N VAL A 509 29.28 -1.78 -0.82
CA VAL A 509 29.94 -2.54 0.24
C VAL A 509 29.08 -2.51 1.51
N GLY A 510 28.96 -3.66 2.19
CA GLY A 510 28.19 -3.76 3.43
C GLY A 510 26.68 -3.87 3.22
N TYR A 511 26.23 -4.15 2.00
CA TYR A 511 24.82 -4.37 1.68
C TYR A 511 24.59 -5.78 1.16
N THR A 512 23.40 -6.31 1.41
CA THR A 512 22.92 -7.57 0.83
C THR A 512 21.55 -7.38 0.20
N VAL A 513 21.25 -8.18 -0.82
CA VAL A 513 19.91 -8.26 -1.41
C VAL A 513 19.02 -9.05 -0.45
N VAL A 514 17.93 -8.43 0.01
CA VAL A 514 16.93 -9.06 0.89
C VAL A 514 15.80 -9.67 0.07
N GLN A 515 15.33 -8.91 -0.92
CA GLN A 515 14.22 -9.31 -1.76
C GLN A 515 14.48 -8.86 -3.20
N SER A 516 14.04 -9.66 -4.17
CA SER A 516 14.07 -9.28 -5.57
C SER A 516 12.74 -9.60 -6.26
N LYS A 517 12.37 -8.78 -7.24
CA LYS A 517 11.20 -8.97 -8.08
C LYS A 517 11.54 -8.64 -9.53
N TRP A 518 11.05 -9.46 -10.47
CA TRP A 518 11.10 -9.14 -11.89
C TRP A 518 9.81 -8.42 -12.28
N GLU A 519 9.95 -7.24 -12.84
CA GLU A 519 8.85 -6.46 -13.38
C GLU A 519 8.93 -6.36 -14.89
N HIS A 520 7.76 -6.30 -15.51
CA HIS A 520 7.60 -6.18 -16.94
C HIS A 520 6.35 -5.35 -17.24
N SER A 521 6.29 -4.82 -18.45
CA SER A 521 5.12 -4.07 -18.89
C SER A 521 3.92 -4.97 -19.05
N THR A 522 2.85 -4.66 -18.33
CA THR A 522 1.51 -5.19 -18.58
C THR A 522 0.75 -4.24 -19.52
N ALA A 523 1.35 -3.85 -20.64
CA ALA A 523 0.62 -3.20 -21.73
C ALA A 523 -0.18 -4.24 -22.54
N SER A 524 -1.05 -4.98 -21.84
CA SER A 524 -2.09 -5.82 -22.43
C SER A 524 -3.12 -6.08 -21.34
N LEU A 525 -4.40 -5.90 -21.66
CA LEU A 525 -5.56 -6.15 -20.80
C LEU A 525 -5.42 -7.43 -19.94
N PRO A 526 -6.12 -7.52 -18.79
CA PRO A 526 -6.29 -8.79 -18.08
C PRO A 526 -7.16 -9.73 -18.94
N GLY A 527 -6.53 -10.41 -19.89
CA GLY A 527 -7.12 -11.42 -20.75
C GLY A 527 -7.05 -12.77 -20.09
N LYS A 528 -8.16 -13.15 -19.46
CA LYS A 528 -8.67 -14.52 -19.24
C LYS A 528 -7.69 -15.66 -19.56
N GLY A 529 -7.31 -16.39 -18.52
CA GLY A 529 -6.86 -17.76 -18.65
C GLY A 529 -7.86 -18.59 -19.45
N THR A 530 -7.31 -19.41 -20.31
CA THR A 530 -7.93 -20.26 -21.32
C THR A 530 -9.02 -21.18 -20.77
N SER A 531 -10.22 -21.12 -21.37
CA SER A 531 -11.17 -22.24 -21.45
C SER A 531 -12.05 -22.05 -22.69
N PHE A 532 -12.27 -23.15 -23.40
CA PHE A 532 -12.63 -23.24 -24.80
C PHE A 532 -14.15 -23.08 -25.09
N LEU A 533 -14.43 -22.56 -26.30
CA LEU A 533 -15.61 -22.71 -27.17
C LEU A 533 -17.01 -22.26 -26.71
N SER A 534 -17.53 -21.20 -27.35
CA SER A 534 -18.84 -21.24 -28.04
C SER A 534 -19.02 -20.03 -28.97
N LYS A 535 -19.29 -20.29 -30.24
CA LYS A 535 -19.66 -19.31 -31.27
C LYS A 535 -21.03 -18.70 -30.97
N SER A 536 -21.23 -17.43 -31.34
CA SER A 536 -22.47 -16.93 -31.97
C SER A 536 -22.26 -15.53 -32.56
N PHE A 537 -22.77 -15.35 -33.77
CA PHE A 537 -22.74 -14.13 -34.58
C PHE A 537 -23.88 -13.17 -34.19
N ALA A 538 -23.62 -11.87 -34.24
CA ALA A 538 -24.63 -10.87 -34.61
C ALA A 538 -23.95 -9.59 -35.13
N THR A 539 -24.28 -9.23 -36.37
CA THR A 539 -23.97 -7.99 -37.08
C THR A 539 -25.00 -6.91 -36.75
N SER A 540 -24.55 -5.69 -36.40
CA SER A 540 -24.94 -4.46 -37.11
C SER A 540 -24.28 -3.21 -36.48
N SER A 541 -24.13 -2.22 -37.35
CA SER A 541 -23.37 -0.98 -37.28
C SER A 541 -23.96 0.11 -36.38
N ALA A 542 -23.09 0.91 -35.75
CA ALA A 542 -23.16 2.37 -35.77
C ALA A 542 -21.86 2.96 -35.19
N ALA A 543 -21.26 3.89 -35.92
CA ALA A 543 -20.09 4.64 -35.55
C ALA A 543 -20.38 5.55 -34.34
N ALA A 544 -19.51 5.48 -33.34
CA ALA A 544 -19.30 6.56 -32.37
C ALA A 544 -17.84 6.47 -31.91
N GLU A 545 -17.05 7.46 -32.31
CA GLU A 545 -15.72 7.71 -31.78
C GLU A 545 -15.81 7.84 -30.26
N LYS A 546 -15.32 6.82 -29.55
CA LYS A 546 -15.15 6.87 -28.10
C LYS A 546 -13.66 6.94 -27.83
N ASP A 547 -13.25 8.12 -27.38
CA ASP A 547 -11.92 8.43 -26.88
C ASP A 547 -11.46 7.31 -25.95
N ARG A 548 -10.36 6.65 -26.31
CA ARG A 548 -9.79 5.54 -25.54
C ARG A 548 -9.09 6.13 -24.33
N GLN A 549 -9.84 6.30 -23.26
CA GLN A 549 -9.30 6.63 -21.96
C GLN A 549 -8.53 5.40 -21.45
N GLU A 550 -7.21 5.48 -21.54
CA GLU A 550 -6.29 4.56 -20.88
C GLU A 550 -6.72 4.39 -19.42
N ALA A 551 -6.71 3.16 -18.91
CA ALA A 551 -6.76 2.92 -17.48
C ALA A 551 -5.46 3.47 -16.89
N ALA A 552 -5.42 4.78 -16.65
CA ALA A 552 -4.37 5.43 -15.92
C ALA A 552 -4.27 4.72 -14.57
N ARG A 553 -3.07 4.22 -14.24
CA ARG A 553 -2.67 4.02 -12.84
C ARG A 553 -3.16 5.25 -12.07
N PHE A 554 -4.06 5.06 -11.09
CA PHE A 554 -4.80 6.13 -10.43
C PHE A 554 -3.91 7.37 -10.19
N GLY A 555 -4.08 8.38 -11.05
CA GLY A 555 -3.27 9.58 -11.05
C GLY A 555 -3.75 10.50 -9.93
N ILE A 556 -3.10 10.43 -8.78
CA ILE A 556 -3.39 11.29 -7.62
C ILE A 556 -2.13 12.11 -7.25
N ASP A 557 -1.18 12.33 -8.15
CA ASP A 557 -0.11 13.30 -7.92
C ASP A 557 -0.55 14.69 -8.39
N SER A 558 -1.15 15.46 -7.48
CA SER A 558 -1.47 16.88 -7.69
C SER A 558 -0.24 17.80 -7.64
N GLY A 559 0.96 17.28 -7.94
CA GLY A 559 2.20 18.02 -7.77
C GLY A 559 3.39 17.46 -8.53
N VAL A 560 3.25 17.16 -9.82
CA VAL A 560 4.40 16.99 -10.73
C VAL A 560 4.07 17.55 -12.11
N PHE A 561 4.62 18.73 -12.45
CA PHE A 561 4.79 19.12 -13.84
C PHE A 561 5.93 18.30 -14.44
N ALA A 562 5.56 17.24 -15.15
CA ALA A 562 5.74 17.14 -16.59
C ALA A 562 5.04 15.85 -17.00
N ARG A 563 3.98 15.97 -17.82
CA ARG A 563 3.61 14.91 -18.75
C ARG A 563 4.92 14.31 -19.30
N GLY A 564 5.04 12.98 -19.27
CA GLY A 564 6.00 12.31 -20.14
C GLY A 564 5.87 12.89 -21.55
N PRO A 565 6.97 12.89 -22.34
CA PRO A 565 6.99 13.57 -23.63
C PRO A 565 5.76 13.18 -24.46
N PRO A 566 5.15 14.12 -25.20
CA PRO A 566 3.97 13.82 -26.00
C PRO A 566 4.29 12.65 -26.92
N VAL A 567 3.38 11.68 -26.95
CA VAL A 567 3.42 10.56 -27.92
C VAL A 567 3.60 11.19 -29.31
N PRO A 568 4.64 10.80 -30.08
CA PRO A 568 4.90 11.44 -31.36
C PRO A 568 3.71 11.25 -32.31
N VAL A 569 3.15 12.36 -32.81
CA VAL A 569 1.98 12.42 -33.71
C VAL A 569 2.36 12.12 -35.17
N GLY A 570 3.29 11.18 -35.40
CA GLY A 570 3.80 10.86 -36.74
C GLY A 570 3.94 9.36 -36.98
N ASP A 571 3.69 8.95 -38.23
CA ASP A 571 3.72 7.58 -38.81
C ASP A 571 4.52 6.53 -37.99
N GLN A 572 3.86 5.91 -37.01
CA GLN A 572 4.47 5.05 -35.99
C GLN A 572 4.75 3.62 -36.46
N LYS A 573 5.23 3.43 -37.70
CA LYS A 573 5.42 2.10 -38.32
C LYS A 573 6.37 1.18 -37.53
N LEU A 574 7.24 1.72 -36.67
CA LEU A 574 8.22 0.96 -35.88
C LEU A 574 7.77 0.59 -34.46
N LEU A 575 6.74 1.24 -33.89
CA LEU A 575 6.18 0.86 -32.57
C LEU A 575 5.50 -0.52 -32.58
N LYS A 576 5.23 -1.06 -33.78
CA LYS A 576 4.77 -2.44 -33.92
C LYS A 576 5.85 -3.48 -33.55
N PHE A 577 7.12 -3.07 -33.48
CA PHE A 577 8.26 -3.94 -33.17
C PHE A 577 8.90 -3.68 -31.80
N VAL A 578 8.55 -2.59 -31.11
CA VAL A 578 9.18 -2.20 -29.84
C VAL A 578 8.10 -1.82 -28.84
N ASP A 579 8.19 -2.36 -27.63
CA ASP A 579 7.42 -1.91 -26.48
C ASP A 579 8.16 -0.77 -25.77
N THR A 580 7.59 0.44 -25.81
CA THR A 580 8.15 1.66 -25.20
C THR A 580 7.56 1.98 -23.82
N SER A 581 6.90 1.01 -23.21
CA SER A 581 6.38 1.11 -21.85
C SER A 581 7.48 1.38 -20.82
N GLN A 582 7.09 2.07 -19.74
CA GLN A 582 7.99 2.41 -18.65
C GLN A 582 7.88 1.36 -17.54
N ILE A 583 9.02 0.80 -17.16
CA ILE A 583 9.11 -0.21 -16.10
C ILE A 583 9.80 0.44 -14.92
N THR A 584 9.01 0.85 -13.94
CA THR A 584 9.44 1.65 -12.79
C THR A 584 8.86 1.04 -11.53
N MET A 585 9.61 1.07 -10.44
CA MET A 585 9.08 0.85 -9.10
C MET A 585 9.25 2.10 -8.26
N GLY A 586 8.25 2.45 -7.46
CA GLY A 586 8.21 3.70 -6.72
C GLY A 586 7.36 3.63 -5.44
N PRO A 587 6.86 4.76 -4.94
CA PRO A 587 6.20 4.85 -3.64
C PRO A 587 4.91 4.01 -3.54
N GLN A 588 4.28 3.76 -4.70
CA GLN A 588 3.08 2.93 -4.84
C GLN A 588 3.39 1.43 -4.63
N ASP A 589 4.65 1.03 -4.79
CA ASP A 589 5.12 -0.34 -4.73
C ASP A 589 5.80 -0.56 -3.39
N ALA A 590 5.04 -0.99 -2.37
CA ALA A 590 5.57 -1.23 -1.04
C ALA A 590 6.84 -2.12 -1.07
N PRO A 591 7.91 -1.79 -0.33
CA PRO A 591 7.98 -0.70 0.66
C PRO A 591 8.45 0.66 0.10
N GLY A 592 8.59 0.81 -1.22
CA GLY A 592 8.76 2.09 -1.92
C GLY A 592 10.18 2.53 -2.26
N TYR A 593 11.20 1.74 -1.90
CA TYR A 593 12.62 2.05 -2.10
C TYR A 593 13.37 0.99 -2.95
N TRP A 594 12.81 0.66 -4.10
CA TRP A 594 13.31 -0.38 -5.00
C TRP A 594 14.45 0.09 -5.91
N LEU A 595 15.46 -0.76 -6.09
CA LEU A 595 16.63 -0.49 -6.94
C LEU A 595 16.74 -1.49 -8.09
N ALA A 596 17.07 -1.00 -9.28
CA ALA A 596 17.38 -1.87 -10.41
C ALA A 596 18.71 -2.62 -10.17
N THR A 597 18.66 -3.94 -10.29
CA THR A 597 19.79 -4.88 -10.08
C THR A 597 20.01 -5.80 -11.28
N GLY A 598 19.19 -5.66 -12.31
CA GLY A 598 19.34 -6.38 -13.56
C GLY A 598 18.24 -6.04 -14.55
N ALA A 599 18.42 -6.48 -15.77
CA ALA A 599 17.42 -6.38 -16.82
C ALA A 599 17.68 -7.45 -17.89
N LYS A 600 16.67 -7.70 -18.71
CA LYS A 600 16.78 -8.57 -19.88
C LYS A 600 15.88 -8.06 -20.99
N LEU A 601 16.30 -8.30 -22.23
CA LEU A 601 15.43 -8.12 -23.38
C LEU A 601 14.58 -9.38 -23.56
N VAL A 602 13.35 -9.22 -24.04
CA VAL A 602 12.41 -10.31 -24.30
C VAL A 602 11.69 -10.02 -25.61
N VAL A 603 11.35 -11.06 -26.37
CA VAL A 603 10.45 -10.94 -27.52
C VAL A 603 9.05 -11.37 -27.08
N ASP A 604 8.14 -10.42 -26.88
CA ASP A 604 6.72 -10.72 -26.59
C ASP A 604 5.84 -10.36 -27.78
N LYS A 605 5.08 -11.34 -28.29
CA LYS A 605 4.16 -11.18 -29.45
C LYS A 605 4.82 -10.47 -30.65
N GLY A 606 6.10 -10.74 -30.87
CA GLY A 606 6.90 -10.18 -31.94
C GLY A 606 7.32 -8.71 -31.76
N LYS A 607 7.34 -8.24 -30.50
CA LYS A 607 7.91 -6.95 -30.09
C LYS A 607 9.10 -7.15 -29.18
N ILE A 608 10.10 -6.29 -29.34
CA ILE A 608 11.22 -6.14 -28.41
C ILE A 608 10.71 -5.43 -27.17
N SER A 609 10.77 -6.11 -26.04
CA SER A 609 10.33 -5.64 -24.73
C SER A 609 11.47 -5.73 -23.72
N LEU A 610 11.33 -4.99 -22.63
CA LEU A 610 12.30 -4.98 -21.53
C LEU A 610 11.66 -5.62 -20.30
N HIS A 611 12.43 -6.39 -19.53
CA HIS A 611 12.08 -6.83 -18.19
C HIS A 611 13.16 -6.34 -17.24
N VAL A 612 12.79 -5.77 -16.09
CA VAL A 612 13.73 -5.19 -15.12
C VAL A 612 13.63 -5.96 -13.82
N LYS A 613 14.78 -6.27 -13.23
CA LYS A 613 14.88 -6.87 -11.90
C LYS A 613 15.11 -5.77 -10.87
N PHE A 614 14.14 -5.58 -10.00
CA PHE A 614 14.27 -4.70 -8.85
C PHE A 614 14.61 -5.49 -7.60
N SER A 615 15.37 -4.89 -6.69
CA SER A 615 15.72 -5.50 -5.41
C SER A 615 15.68 -4.47 -4.27
N LEU A 616 15.35 -4.97 -3.08
CA LEU A 616 15.55 -4.27 -1.81
C LEU A 616 16.90 -4.66 -1.24
N LEU A 617 17.63 -3.67 -0.75
CA LEU A 617 18.93 -3.84 -0.13
C LEU A 617 18.84 -3.50 1.35
N ALA A 618 19.52 -4.28 2.19
CA ALA A 618 19.68 -3.97 3.60
C ALA A 618 21.17 -3.94 3.98
N PRO A 619 21.56 -3.07 4.92
CA PRO A 619 22.90 -3.09 5.48
C PRO A 619 23.13 -4.41 6.22
N VAL A 620 24.33 -4.95 6.09
CA VAL A 620 24.78 -6.15 6.80
C VAL A 620 25.12 -5.74 8.22
N SER A 621 24.36 -6.27 9.18
CA SER A 621 24.61 -6.09 10.62
C SER A 621 25.87 -6.81 11.09
#